data_AF-A0A7U9XDK8-F1
#
_entry.id   AF-A0A7U9XDK8-F1
#
_cell.length_a   1.000
_cell.length_b   1.000
_cell.length_c   1.000
_cell.angle_alpha   90.00
_cell.angle_beta   90.00
_cell.angle_gamma   90.00
#
_symmetry.space_group_name_H-M   'P 1'
#
loop_
_entity.id
_entity.type
_entity.pdbx_description
1 polymer ?
#
loop_
_entity_poly.entity_id
_entity_poly.type
_entity_poly.pdbx_seq_one_letter_code
_entity_poly.pdbx_strand_id
1 'polypeptide(L)'
;MLSKEAFYCYRLDNPDSSVNNPQKITVLIEEYQLLKERLLEQGLYEGCKEIYLSWKINGYLGFYDSLSYELRKEFIVLMYKNLYEELTTERFSCKELSIKCEKIVNLIMDSFVVLREYMFRYYKILDDTKQNLKRIELDKKIVIFGNGELGYLVYLYLLYTDRHIAAFADNNEKLWGVKKGDIPVLKPEEAVKSYPEAVYIIANEKYSEMMKIQLQNLKIKDGNMIECNDYGYFRKHILQSELRVR
;
A
#
# COMPACT_ATOMS: atom_id res chain seq x y z
N MET A 1 -15.86 37.01 -11.56
CA MET A 1 -15.42 36.68 -10.20
C MET A 1 -15.93 35.26 -9.91
N LEU A 2 -15.20 34.24 -10.37
CA LEU A 2 -15.54 32.84 -10.09
C LEU A 2 -15.20 32.60 -8.62
N SER A 3 -16.19 32.17 -7.84
CA SER A 3 -16.09 31.93 -6.40
C SER A 3 -14.87 31.07 -6.07
N LYS A 4 -13.94 31.63 -5.28
CA LYS A 4 -12.81 30.91 -4.69
C LYS A 4 -13.28 29.79 -3.73
N GLU A 5 -14.56 29.76 -3.36
CA GLU A 5 -15.15 28.79 -2.43
C GLU A 5 -15.55 27.49 -3.14
N ALA A 6 -15.56 27.47 -4.49
CA ALA A 6 -15.84 26.26 -5.27
C ALA A 6 -14.60 25.43 -5.60
N PHE A 7 -13.40 25.84 -5.15
CA PHE A 7 -12.28 24.92 -5.06
C PHE A 7 -12.52 24.00 -3.88
N TYR A 8 -13.29 22.95 -4.14
CA TYR A 8 -13.44 21.79 -3.27
C TYR A 8 -12.04 21.18 -3.06
N CYS A 9 -11.34 21.63 -2.01
CA CYS A 9 -10.01 21.17 -1.63
C CYS A 9 -10.07 19.67 -1.35
N TYR A 10 -9.67 18.87 -2.33
CA TYR A 10 -9.83 17.44 -2.32
C TYR A 10 -8.81 16.79 -1.36
N ARG A 11 -9.26 16.51 -0.12
CA ARG A 11 -8.87 15.49 0.90
C ARG A 11 -7.41 15.06 1.14
N LEU A 12 -6.50 15.11 0.17
CA LEU A 12 -5.17 14.49 0.24
C LEU A 12 -4.07 15.43 0.76
N ASP A 13 -4.27 16.75 0.73
CA ASP A 13 -3.29 17.75 1.15
C ASP A 13 -3.71 18.50 2.42
N ASN A 14 -5.01 18.53 2.76
CA ASN A 14 -5.52 19.14 3.98
C ASN A 14 -5.16 18.32 5.24
N PRO A 15 -4.29 18.81 6.16
CA PRO A 15 -3.93 18.12 7.41
C PRO A 15 -5.12 17.87 8.34
N ASP A 16 -6.14 18.72 8.27
CA ASP A 16 -7.37 18.64 9.08
C ASP A 16 -8.45 17.76 8.43
N SER A 17 -8.15 17.11 7.30
CA SER A 17 -9.12 16.19 6.68
C SER A 17 -9.38 14.99 7.59
N SER A 18 -10.59 14.45 7.56
CA SER A 18 -10.95 13.23 8.32
C SER A 18 -10.07 12.02 7.98
N VAL A 19 -9.41 12.04 6.81
CA VAL A 19 -8.43 11.02 6.38
C VAL A 19 -7.09 11.18 7.11
N ASN A 20 -6.69 12.41 7.46
CA ASN A 20 -5.42 12.70 8.14
C ASN A 20 -5.58 12.86 9.67
N ASN A 21 -6.78 13.24 10.14
CA ASN A 21 -7.10 13.42 11.56
C ASN A 21 -8.51 12.88 11.88
N PRO A 22 -8.67 11.55 12.01
CA PRO A 22 -9.95 10.95 12.30
C PRO A 22 -10.40 11.29 13.72
N GLN A 23 -11.36 12.22 13.85
CA GLN A 23 -11.88 12.69 15.14
C GLN A 23 -12.62 11.60 15.93
N LYS A 24 -13.18 10.59 15.24
CA LYS A 24 -13.76 9.38 15.85
C LYS A 24 -13.53 8.16 14.94
N ILE A 25 -13.16 7.03 15.54
CA ILE A 25 -12.96 5.77 14.82
C ILE A 25 -14.27 5.16 14.26
N THR A 26 -15.43 5.69 14.67
CA THR A 26 -16.75 5.22 14.23
C THR A 26 -17.28 5.95 12.99
N VAL A 27 -16.72 7.10 12.61
CA VAL A 27 -17.28 7.95 11.53
C VAL A 27 -17.51 7.15 10.26
N LEU A 28 -16.54 6.34 9.85
CA LEU A 28 -16.66 5.59 8.60
C LEU A 28 -17.74 4.50 8.66
N ILE A 29 -17.97 3.92 9.84
CA ILE A 29 -19.04 2.94 10.05
C ILE A 29 -20.40 3.63 9.92
N GLU A 30 -20.54 4.81 10.53
CA GLU A 30 -21.74 5.66 10.45
C GLU A 30 -22.02 6.12 9.00
N GLU A 31 -20.98 6.49 8.24
CA GLU A 31 -21.11 6.89 6.82
C GLU A 31 -21.65 5.74 5.95
N TYR A 32 -21.14 4.53 6.11
CA TYR A 32 -21.64 3.38 5.34
C TYR A 32 -23.04 2.95 5.78
N GLN A 33 -23.36 3.07 7.07
CA GLN A 33 -24.72 2.82 7.56
C GLN A 33 -25.73 3.79 6.92
N LEU A 34 -25.42 5.10 6.90
CA LEU A 34 -26.26 6.11 6.25
C LEU A 34 -26.38 5.87 4.74
N LEU A 35 -25.28 5.46 4.08
CA LEU A 35 -25.32 5.11 2.66
C LEU A 35 -26.28 3.94 2.41
N LYS A 36 -26.21 2.89 3.22
CA LYS A 36 -27.11 1.73 3.11
C LYS A 36 -28.58 2.13 3.29
N GLU A 37 -28.88 2.93 4.31
CA GLU A 37 -30.23 3.44 4.56
C GLU A 37 -30.79 4.19 3.35
N ARG A 38 -30.00 5.11 2.76
CA ARG A 38 -30.39 5.83 1.53
C ARG A 38 -30.62 4.91 0.34
N LEU A 39 -29.78 3.89 0.17
CA LEU A 39 -29.93 2.92 -0.92
C LEU A 39 -31.19 2.07 -0.74
N LEU A 40 -31.56 1.74 0.50
CA LEU A 40 -32.81 1.04 0.82
C LEU A 40 -34.03 1.93 0.56
N GLU A 41 -34.01 3.18 1.01
CA GLU A 41 -35.09 4.17 0.78
C GLU A 41 -35.36 4.39 -0.71
N GLN A 42 -34.30 4.36 -1.54
CA GLN A 42 -34.40 4.52 -2.99
C GLN A 42 -34.70 3.20 -3.72
N GLY A 43 -34.80 2.06 -3.02
CA GLY A 43 -35.00 0.75 -3.63
C GLY A 43 -33.83 0.27 -4.49
N LEU A 44 -32.63 0.84 -4.32
CA LEU A 44 -31.44 0.54 -5.11
C LEU A 44 -30.53 -0.51 -4.47
N TYR A 45 -30.64 -0.72 -3.15
CA TYR A 45 -29.71 -1.53 -2.37
C TYR A 45 -29.50 -2.93 -2.95
N GLU A 46 -30.55 -3.69 -3.24
CA GLU A 46 -30.41 -5.06 -3.75
C GLU A 46 -29.65 -5.15 -5.07
N GLY A 47 -29.80 -4.14 -5.94
CA GLY A 47 -29.10 -4.08 -7.23
C GLY A 47 -27.64 -3.69 -7.11
N CYS A 48 -27.22 -3.07 -6.01
CA CYS A 48 -25.85 -2.56 -5.83
C CYS A 48 -25.14 -3.04 -4.56
N LYS A 49 -25.71 -3.98 -3.80
CA LYS A 49 -25.19 -4.40 -2.48
C LYS A 49 -23.77 -4.98 -2.56
N GLU A 50 -23.40 -5.66 -3.65
CA GLU A 50 -22.03 -6.17 -3.87
C GLU A 50 -21.02 -5.03 -4.03
N ILE A 51 -21.39 -4.00 -4.80
CA ILE A 51 -20.58 -2.79 -5.00
C ILE A 51 -20.45 -2.05 -3.67
N TYR A 52 -21.55 -1.89 -2.95
CA TYR A 52 -21.56 -1.30 -1.61
C TYR A 52 -20.62 -2.05 -0.65
N LEU A 53 -20.68 -3.39 -0.61
CA LEU A 53 -19.78 -4.21 0.22
C LEU A 53 -18.31 -4.00 -0.16
N SER A 54 -18.02 -4.00 -1.47
CA SER A 54 -16.67 -3.74 -1.99
C SER A 54 -16.16 -2.36 -1.57
N TRP A 55 -16.99 -1.32 -1.70
CA TRP A 55 -16.62 0.03 -1.26
C TRP A 55 -16.39 0.08 0.25
N LYS A 56 -17.28 -0.53 1.03
CA LYS A 56 -17.18 -0.60 2.48
C LYS A 56 -15.89 -1.24 2.94
N ILE A 57 -15.55 -2.41 2.41
CA ILE A 57 -14.29 -3.10 2.72
C ILE A 57 -13.09 -2.22 2.34
N ASN A 58 -13.05 -1.68 1.13
CA ASN A 58 -11.93 -0.84 0.70
C ASN A 58 -11.80 0.44 1.53
N GLY A 59 -12.93 1.06 1.89
CA GLY A 59 -12.98 2.20 2.79
C GLY A 59 -12.39 1.87 4.16
N TYR A 60 -12.83 0.76 4.76
CA TYR A 60 -12.32 0.32 6.06
C TYR A 60 -10.82 0.03 6.03
N LEU A 61 -10.31 -0.61 4.97
CA LEU A 61 -8.87 -0.83 4.80
C LEU A 61 -8.12 0.50 4.67
N GLY A 62 -8.61 1.42 3.83
CA GLY A 62 -8.00 2.73 3.63
C GLY A 62 -8.02 3.63 4.86
N PHE A 63 -9.01 3.46 5.73
CA PHE A 63 -9.09 4.12 7.03
C PHE A 63 -8.14 3.48 8.04
N TYR A 64 -8.11 2.15 8.12
CA TYR A 64 -7.14 1.41 8.93
C TYR A 64 -5.70 1.80 8.58
N ASP A 65 -5.39 1.99 7.29
CA ASP A 65 -4.11 2.50 6.80
C ASP A 65 -3.72 3.84 7.47
N SER A 66 -4.65 4.78 7.62
CA SER A 66 -4.41 6.11 8.20
C SER A 66 -4.35 6.15 9.73
N LEU A 67 -4.82 5.11 10.43
CA LEU A 67 -4.88 5.12 11.89
C LEU A 67 -3.51 4.90 12.54
N SER A 68 -3.34 5.45 13.75
CA SER A 68 -2.21 5.12 14.63
C SER A 68 -2.28 3.67 15.09
N TYR A 69 -1.17 3.13 15.61
CA TYR A 69 -1.13 1.75 16.10
C TYR A 69 -2.19 1.45 17.18
N GLU A 70 -2.41 2.38 18.11
CA GLU A 70 -3.43 2.21 19.16
C GLU A 70 -4.85 2.26 18.58
N LEU A 71 -5.14 3.22 17.71
CA LEU A 71 -6.46 3.32 17.07
C LEU A 71 -6.74 2.13 16.13
N ARG A 72 -5.72 1.54 15.50
CA ARG A 72 -5.85 0.30 14.71
C ARG A 72 -6.34 -0.87 15.57
N LYS A 73 -5.86 -1.01 16.81
CA LYS A 73 -6.32 -2.06 17.75
C LYS A 73 -7.79 -1.92 18.09
N GLU A 74 -8.27 -0.68 18.25
CA GLU A 74 -9.68 -0.43 18.54
C GLU A 74 -10.54 -0.61 17.30
N PHE A 75 -10.13 -0.01 16.18
CA PHE A 75 -10.92 -0.01 14.94
C PHE A 75 -11.09 -1.41 14.35
N ILE A 76 -10.09 -2.30 14.44
CA ILE A 76 -10.24 -3.66 13.89
C ILE A 76 -11.36 -4.46 14.57
N VAL A 77 -11.63 -4.19 15.85
CA VAL A 77 -12.74 -4.82 16.58
C VAL A 77 -14.07 -4.35 16.01
N LEU A 78 -14.20 -3.04 15.76
CA LEU A 78 -15.41 -2.44 15.20
C LEU A 78 -15.63 -2.89 13.75
N MET A 79 -14.57 -2.86 12.95
CA MET A 79 -14.53 -3.33 11.56
C MET A 79 -15.02 -4.78 11.46
N TYR A 80 -14.46 -5.67 12.30
CA TYR A 80 -14.86 -7.08 12.33
C TYR A 80 -16.34 -7.24 12.67
N LYS A 81 -16.79 -6.67 13.79
CA LYS A 81 -18.19 -6.80 14.24
C LYS A 81 -19.16 -6.34 13.17
N ASN A 82 -18.92 -5.16 12.60
CA ASN A 82 -19.82 -4.55 11.63
C ASN A 82 -19.86 -5.30 10.30
N LEU A 83 -18.72 -5.77 9.79
CA LEU A 83 -18.71 -6.57 8.57
C LEU A 83 -19.24 -7.99 8.79
N TYR A 84 -18.92 -8.62 9.93
CA TYR A 84 -19.40 -9.97 10.24
C TYR A 84 -20.93 -10.00 10.38
N GLU A 85 -21.50 -9.04 11.11
CA GLU A 85 -22.96 -8.89 11.20
C GLU A 85 -23.59 -8.72 9.82
N GLU A 86 -23.04 -7.84 8.99
CA GLU A 86 -23.59 -7.61 7.66
C GLU A 86 -23.44 -8.84 6.74
N LEU A 87 -22.29 -9.51 6.73
CA LEU A 87 -22.05 -10.72 5.93
C LEU A 87 -22.92 -11.91 6.34
N THR A 88 -23.36 -11.96 7.60
CA THR A 88 -24.19 -13.06 8.12
C THR A 88 -25.69 -12.79 8.03
N THR A 89 -26.09 -11.51 8.01
CA THR A 89 -27.50 -11.09 7.88
C THR A 89 -27.92 -10.92 6.42
N GLU A 90 -27.02 -10.45 5.58
CA GLU A 90 -27.26 -10.20 4.16
C GLU A 90 -26.88 -11.40 3.30
N ARG A 91 -27.57 -11.58 2.18
CA ARG A 91 -27.21 -12.60 1.18
C ARG A 91 -26.31 -11.99 0.11
N PHE A 92 -25.02 -11.89 0.40
CA PHE A 92 -24.00 -11.56 -0.61
C PHE A 92 -23.59 -12.79 -1.41
N SER A 93 -23.44 -12.62 -2.71
CA SER A 93 -22.83 -13.58 -3.62
C SER A 93 -21.30 -13.52 -3.60
N CYS A 94 -20.73 -12.36 -3.25
CA CYS A 94 -19.29 -12.08 -3.21
C CYS A 94 -18.56 -12.29 -4.55
N LYS A 95 -19.28 -12.45 -5.67
CA LYS A 95 -18.68 -12.77 -6.99
C LYS A 95 -18.04 -11.57 -7.69
N GLU A 96 -18.43 -10.36 -7.31
CA GLU A 96 -17.93 -9.11 -7.91
C GLU A 96 -16.82 -8.46 -7.07
N LEU A 97 -16.37 -9.13 -6.01
CA LEU A 97 -15.32 -8.61 -5.15
C LEU A 97 -13.96 -8.69 -5.84
N SER A 98 -13.13 -7.68 -5.58
CA SER A 98 -11.70 -7.78 -5.89
C SER A 98 -11.06 -8.88 -5.04
N ILE A 99 -9.95 -9.46 -5.52
CA ILE A 99 -9.16 -10.47 -4.78
C ILE A 99 -8.82 -9.99 -3.36
N LYS A 100 -8.52 -8.70 -3.20
CA LYS A 100 -8.25 -8.09 -1.88
C LYS A 100 -9.48 -8.13 -0.99
N CYS A 101 -10.65 -7.75 -1.51
CA CYS A 101 -11.90 -7.76 -0.75
C CYS A 101 -12.33 -9.18 -0.40
N GLU A 102 -12.27 -10.12 -1.36
CA GLU A 102 -12.58 -11.54 -1.14
C GLU A 102 -11.71 -12.14 -0.02
N LYS A 103 -10.41 -11.84 -0.02
CA LYS A 103 -9.51 -12.26 1.06
C LYS A 103 -9.98 -11.73 2.41
N ILE A 104 -10.37 -10.46 2.51
CA ILE A 104 -10.86 -9.89 3.77
C ILE A 104 -12.17 -10.55 4.21
N VAL A 105 -13.10 -10.80 3.29
CA VAL A 105 -14.34 -11.55 3.59
C VAL A 105 -14.01 -12.93 4.15
N ASN A 106 -13.12 -13.68 3.50
CA ASN A 106 -12.72 -15.01 3.97
C ASN A 106 -12.09 -14.97 5.38
N LEU A 107 -11.24 -13.98 5.64
CA LEU A 107 -10.63 -13.79 6.97
C LEU A 107 -11.67 -13.44 8.06
N ILE A 108 -12.68 -12.63 7.72
CA ILE A 108 -13.77 -12.28 8.65
C ILE A 108 -14.65 -13.50 8.93
N MET A 109 -15.00 -14.25 7.88
CA MET A 109 -15.84 -15.44 7.99
C MET A 109 -15.15 -16.58 8.73
N ASP A 110 -13.82 -16.64 8.71
CA ASP A 110 -13.03 -17.54 9.55
C ASP A 110 -13.16 -17.15 11.03
N SER A 111 -12.58 -16.02 11.44
CA SER A 111 -12.62 -15.55 12.83
C SER A 111 -12.01 -14.17 13.00
N PHE A 112 -12.38 -13.50 14.11
CA PHE A 112 -11.73 -12.24 14.50
C PHE A 112 -10.22 -12.41 14.67
N VAL A 113 -9.78 -13.53 15.25
CA VAL A 113 -8.36 -13.78 15.54
C VAL A 113 -7.55 -13.83 14.25
N VAL A 114 -8.01 -14.58 13.25
CA VAL A 114 -7.32 -14.74 11.97
C VAL A 114 -7.24 -13.42 11.19
N LEU A 115 -8.34 -12.66 11.13
CA LEU A 115 -8.32 -11.32 10.55
C LEU A 115 -7.33 -10.40 11.27
N ARG A 116 -7.37 -10.39 12.61
CA ARG A 116 -6.53 -9.52 13.44
C ARG A 116 -5.04 -9.81 13.23
N GLU A 117 -4.66 -11.08 13.25
CA GLU A 117 -3.27 -11.50 13.05
C GLU A 117 -2.78 -11.17 11.65
N TYR A 118 -3.61 -11.42 10.62
CA TYR A 118 -3.29 -11.05 9.25
C TYR A 118 -3.02 -9.55 9.11
N MET A 119 -3.94 -8.71 9.60
CA MET A 119 -3.84 -7.25 9.49
C MET A 119 -2.61 -6.75 10.25
N PHE A 120 -2.39 -7.15 11.50
CA PHE A 120 -1.20 -6.69 12.23
C PHE A 120 0.10 -7.13 11.57
N ARG A 121 0.19 -8.36 11.07
CA ARG A 121 1.39 -8.85 10.40
C ARG A 121 1.67 -8.08 9.11
N TYR A 122 0.65 -7.90 8.28
CA TYR A 122 0.78 -7.19 7.00
C TYR A 122 1.26 -5.75 7.22
N TYR A 123 0.62 -5.00 8.13
CA TYR A 123 1.03 -3.62 8.40
C TYR A 123 2.38 -3.50 9.08
N LYS A 124 2.74 -4.47 9.95
CA LYS A 124 4.08 -4.50 10.53
C LYS A 124 5.16 -4.63 9.45
N ILE A 125 4.95 -5.48 8.45
CA ILE A 125 5.89 -5.62 7.31
C ILE A 125 6.04 -4.28 6.57
N LEU A 126 4.92 -3.58 6.32
CA LEU A 126 4.92 -2.29 5.63
C LEU A 126 5.63 -1.18 6.45
N ASP A 127 5.40 -1.15 7.76
CA ASP A 127 6.09 -0.26 8.70
C ASP A 127 7.60 -0.57 8.74
N ASP A 128 7.98 -1.85 8.80
CA ASP A 128 9.37 -2.30 8.76
C ASP A 128 10.06 -1.91 7.44
N THR A 129 9.40 -2.08 6.29
CA THR A 129 9.90 -1.61 4.98
C THR A 129 10.18 -0.11 5.01
N LYS A 130 9.25 0.71 5.53
CA LYS A 130 9.44 2.17 5.65
C LYS A 130 10.65 2.49 6.53
N GLN A 131 10.81 1.81 7.67
CA GLN A 131 11.96 2.03 8.56
C GLN A 131 13.28 1.59 7.93
N ASN A 132 13.28 0.46 7.21
CA ASN A 132 14.47 -0.04 6.52
C ASN A 132 14.94 0.93 5.43
N LEU A 133 14.01 1.53 4.66
CA LEU A 133 14.34 2.56 3.67
C LEU A 133 14.98 3.80 4.32
N LYS A 134 14.50 4.23 5.49
CA LYS A 134 15.07 5.38 6.21
C LYS A 134 16.47 5.11 6.77
N ARG A 135 16.75 3.86 7.15
CA ARG A 135 18.02 3.42 7.73
C ARG A 135 19.15 3.24 6.72
N ILE A 136 18.86 3.28 5.41
CA ILE A 136 19.91 3.22 4.39
C ILE A 136 20.86 4.41 4.58
N GLU A 137 22.14 4.14 4.76
CA GLU A 137 23.21 5.14 4.88
C GLU A 137 23.33 5.98 3.59
N LEU A 138 23.69 7.25 3.70
CA LEU A 138 23.68 8.20 2.58
C LEU A 138 24.66 7.82 1.46
N ASP A 139 25.82 7.26 1.82
CA ASP A 139 26.89 6.83 0.92
C ASP A 139 26.67 5.41 0.37
N LYS A 140 25.68 4.68 0.89
CA LYS A 140 25.38 3.31 0.44
C LYS A 140 24.80 3.35 -0.97
N LYS A 141 25.42 2.59 -1.88
CA LYS A 141 24.88 2.38 -3.23
C LYS A 141 23.58 1.59 -3.18
N ILE A 142 22.61 2.04 -3.96
CA ILE A 142 21.30 1.38 -4.08
C ILE A 142 21.10 0.88 -5.51
N VAL A 143 20.60 -0.35 -5.64
CA VAL A 143 20.07 -0.90 -6.89
C VAL A 143 18.57 -1.06 -6.76
N ILE A 144 17.81 -0.46 -7.67
CA ILE A 144 16.35 -0.65 -7.73
C ILE A 144 16.07 -1.81 -8.66
N PHE A 145 15.59 -2.93 -8.12
CA PHE A 145 15.19 -4.08 -8.93
C PHE A 145 13.70 -3.95 -9.31
N GLY A 146 13.44 -3.66 -10.58
CA GLY A 146 12.13 -3.42 -11.16
C GLY A 146 12.03 -1.98 -11.68
N ASN A 147 11.91 -1.80 -13.00
CA ASN A 147 11.83 -0.49 -13.66
C ASN A 147 10.39 -0.13 -14.09
N GLY A 148 9.39 -0.63 -13.36
CA GLY A 148 7.97 -0.26 -13.55
C GLY A 148 7.56 1.00 -12.77
N GLU A 149 6.25 1.22 -12.64
CA GLU A 149 5.67 2.34 -11.89
C GLU A 149 6.14 2.40 -10.42
N LEU A 150 6.11 1.27 -9.71
CA LEU A 150 6.59 1.21 -8.32
C LEU A 150 8.09 1.49 -8.22
N GLY A 151 8.89 0.97 -9.15
CA GLY A 151 10.32 1.27 -9.24
C GLY A 151 10.60 2.76 -9.50
N TYR A 152 9.75 3.41 -10.28
CA TYR A 152 9.84 4.86 -10.49
C TYR A 152 9.47 5.65 -9.24
N LEU A 153 8.45 5.24 -8.47
CA LEU A 153 8.15 5.89 -7.19
C LEU A 153 9.30 5.73 -6.19
N VAL A 154 9.90 4.53 -6.11
CA VAL A 154 11.10 4.29 -5.30
C VAL A 154 12.23 5.21 -5.72
N TYR A 155 12.48 5.34 -7.02
CA TYR A 155 13.48 6.26 -7.57
C TYR A 155 13.24 7.71 -7.14
N LEU A 156 12.00 8.21 -7.25
CA LEU A 156 11.66 9.58 -6.84
C LEU A 156 11.86 9.78 -5.33
N TYR A 157 11.46 8.82 -4.50
CA TYR A 157 11.69 8.86 -3.06
C TYR A 157 13.18 8.91 -2.72
N LEU A 158 14.01 8.09 -3.37
CA LEU A 158 15.44 8.04 -3.11
C LEU A 158 16.15 9.32 -3.56
N LEU A 159 15.76 9.88 -4.71
CA LEU A 159 16.27 11.19 -5.13
C LEU A 159 15.90 12.28 -4.13
N TYR A 160 14.65 12.31 -3.68
CA TYR A 160 14.17 13.32 -2.73
C TYR A 160 14.85 13.22 -1.36
N THR A 161 15.29 12.01 -0.98
CA THR A 161 16.00 11.73 0.28
C THR A 161 17.53 11.69 0.11
N ASP A 162 18.04 12.25 -0.98
CA ASP A 162 19.47 12.42 -1.25
C ASP A 162 20.26 11.09 -1.19
N ARG A 163 19.64 9.99 -1.66
CA ARG A 163 20.24 8.65 -1.68
C ARG A 163 20.93 8.35 -3.01
N HIS A 164 22.02 7.59 -2.95
CA HIS A 164 22.84 7.29 -4.12
C HIS A 164 22.35 6.06 -4.90
N ILE A 165 21.71 6.30 -6.04
CA ILE A 165 21.15 5.27 -6.92
C ILE A 165 22.20 4.89 -7.97
N ALA A 166 22.70 3.66 -7.89
CA ALA A 166 23.78 3.19 -8.75
C ALA A 166 23.29 2.57 -10.07
N ALA A 167 22.15 1.89 -10.05
CA ALA A 167 21.55 1.25 -11.20
C ALA A 167 20.08 0.89 -10.95
N PHE A 168 19.34 0.69 -12.04
CA PHE A 168 18.18 -0.19 -12.05
C PHE A 168 18.62 -1.60 -12.45
N ALA A 169 17.94 -2.61 -11.94
CA ALA A 169 17.96 -3.97 -12.48
C ALA A 169 16.56 -4.32 -13.01
N ASP A 170 16.47 -5.05 -14.11
CA ASP A 170 15.18 -5.54 -14.63
C ASP A 170 15.37 -6.86 -15.39
N ASN A 171 14.37 -7.75 -15.33
CA ASN A 171 14.39 -9.01 -16.07
C ASN A 171 14.01 -8.84 -17.55
N ASN A 172 13.47 -7.68 -17.94
CA ASN A 172 13.12 -7.38 -19.32
C ASN A 172 14.36 -6.97 -20.13
N GLU A 173 14.82 -7.88 -21.00
CA GLU A 173 16.02 -7.69 -21.82
C GLU A 173 15.98 -6.43 -22.70
N LYS A 174 14.78 -5.99 -23.10
CA LYS A 174 14.59 -4.79 -23.93
C LYS A 174 15.01 -3.51 -23.20
N LEU A 175 15.12 -3.55 -21.88
CA LEU A 175 15.51 -2.40 -21.06
C LEU A 175 17.02 -2.36 -20.79
N TRP A 176 17.76 -3.45 -21.01
CA TRP A 176 19.18 -3.50 -20.66
C TRP A 176 19.99 -2.50 -21.49
N GLY A 177 20.85 -1.74 -20.81
CA GLY A 177 21.64 -0.67 -21.43
C GLY A 177 20.88 0.64 -21.64
N VAL A 178 19.56 0.67 -21.47
CA VAL A 178 18.79 1.92 -21.43
C VAL A 178 19.18 2.68 -20.16
N LYS A 179 19.23 4.01 -20.25
CA LYS A 179 19.45 4.89 -19.10
C LYS A 179 18.18 5.64 -18.73
N LYS A 180 17.98 5.84 -17.43
CA LYS A 180 16.96 6.74 -16.87
C LYS A 180 17.70 7.91 -16.23
N GLY A 181 17.80 9.02 -16.98
CA GLY A 181 18.81 10.06 -16.70
C GLY A 181 20.21 9.46 -16.89
N ASP A 182 21.05 9.55 -15.87
CA ASP A 182 22.40 8.98 -15.88
C ASP A 182 22.49 7.55 -15.32
N ILE A 183 21.38 7.00 -14.83
CA ILE A 183 21.36 5.70 -14.16
C ILE A 183 21.08 4.58 -15.18
N PRO A 184 21.97 3.59 -15.32
CA PRO A 184 21.76 2.49 -16.25
C PRO A 184 20.74 1.48 -15.73
N VAL A 185 20.01 0.84 -16.65
CA VAL A 185 19.23 -0.37 -16.40
C VAL A 185 20.09 -1.56 -16.80
N LEU A 186 20.35 -2.44 -15.84
CA LEU A 186 21.22 -3.61 -15.99
C LEU A 186 20.40 -4.90 -15.93
N LYS A 187 21.02 -5.95 -16.44
CA LYS A 187 20.60 -7.31 -16.13
C LYS A 187 20.89 -7.61 -14.63
N PRO A 188 20.06 -8.37 -13.90
CA PRO A 188 20.25 -8.59 -12.46
C PRO A 188 21.62 -9.19 -12.10
N GLU A 189 22.11 -10.14 -12.89
CA GLU A 189 23.43 -10.75 -12.71
C GLU A 189 24.56 -9.71 -12.86
N GLU A 190 24.42 -8.77 -13.80
CA GLU A 190 25.38 -7.70 -14.01
C GLU A 190 25.32 -6.68 -12.88
N ALA A 191 24.11 -6.34 -12.42
CA ALA A 191 23.94 -5.45 -11.28
C ALA A 191 24.61 -6.02 -10.02
N VAL A 192 24.42 -7.31 -9.74
CA VAL A 192 25.08 -8.00 -8.60
C VAL A 192 26.60 -8.05 -8.77
N LYS A 193 27.10 -8.30 -9.98
CA LYS A 193 28.54 -8.29 -10.25
C LYS A 193 29.16 -6.90 -10.06
N SER A 194 28.48 -5.85 -10.52
CA SER A 194 28.96 -4.47 -10.43
C SER A 194 28.78 -3.87 -9.04
N TYR A 195 27.77 -4.30 -8.29
CA TYR A 195 27.36 -3.74 -7.01
C TYR A 195 27.02 -4.82 -5.97
N PRO A 196 27.96 -5.72 -5.62
CA PRO A 196 27.68 -6.85 -4.72
C PRO A 196 27.31 -6.41 -3.29
N GLU A 197 27.82 -5.26 -2.86
CA GLU A 197 27.60 -4.69 -1.53
C GLU A 197 26.51 -3.60 -1.50
N ALA A 198 25.75 -3.42 -2.59
CA ALA A 198 24.64 -2.48 -2.61
C ALA A 198 23.44 -2.97 -1.81
N VAL A 199 22.55 -2.03 -1.46
CA VAL A 199 21.20 -2.36 -1.01
C VAL A 199 20.31 -2.53 -2.23
N TYR A 200 19.61 -3.66 -2.31
CA TYR A 200 18.70 -3.99 -3.39
C TYR A 200 17.26 -3.73 -2.95
N ILE A 201 16.61 -2.74 -3.57
CA ILE A 201 15.19 -2.48 -3.34
C ILE A 201 14.41 -3.20 -4.42
N ILE A 202 13.66 -4.23 -4.02
CA ILE A 202 12.79 -5.00 -4.91
C ILE A 202 11.48 -4.24 -5.03
N ALA A 203 11.22 -3.65 -6.20
CA ALA A 203 10.10 -2.77 -6.47
C ALA A 203 9.10 -3.40 -7.46
N ASN A 204 8.32 -4.38 -6.98
CA ASN A 204 7.33 -5.07 -7.80
C ASN A 204 6.20 -5.67 -6.96
N GLU A 205 4.93 -5.38 -7.27
CA GLU A 205 3.79 -5.91 -6.50
C GLU A 205 3.52 -7.40 -6.74
N LYS A 206 3.79 -7.90 -7.95
CA LYS A 206 3.38 -9.24 -8.39
C LYS A 206 4.50 -10.27 -8.25
N TYR A 207 5.74 -9.84 -8.48
CA TYR A 207 6.89 -10.72 -8.64
C TYR A 207 7.97 -10.50 -7.57
N SER A 208 7.67 -9.78 -6.47
CA SER A 208 8.67 -9.48 -5.43
C SER A 208 9.35 -10.74 -4.89
N GLU A 209 8.57 -11.78 -4.58
CA GLU A 209 9.10 -13.03 -4.03
C GLU A 209 10.04 -13.73 -5.02
N MET A 210 9.67 -13.80 -6.30
CA MET A 210 10.54 -14.39 -7.33
C MET A 210 11.83 -13.58 -7.52
N MET A 211 11.74 -12.25 -7.48
CA MET A 211 12.90 -11.35 -7.59
C MET A 211 13.81 -11.46 -6.36
N LYS A 212 13.25 -11.65 -5.17
CA LYS A 212 14.00 -11.93 -3.93
C LYS A 212 14.77 -13.23 -4.05
N ILE A 213 14.10 -14.32 -4.44
CA ILE A 213 14.73 -15.62 -4.66
C ILE A 213 15.86 -15.52 -5.69
N GLN A 214 15.66 -14.75 -6.77
CA GLN A 214 16.71 -14.50 -7.76
C GLN A 214 17.94 -13.85 -7.13
N LEU A 215 17.78 -12.79 -6.33
CA LEU A 215 18.90 -12.13 -5.65
C LEU A 215 19.59 -13.07 -4.63
N GLN A 216 18.84 -13.89 -3.90
CA GLN A 216 19.39 -14.89 -2.98
C GLN A 216 20.23 -15.94 -3.73
N ASN A 217 19.76 -16.41 -4.89
CA ASN A 217 20.53 -17.32 -5.76
C ASN A 217 21.82 -16.66 -6.28
N LEU A 218 21.79 -15.35 -6.50
CA LEU A 218 22.95 -14.51 -6.83
C LEU A 218 23.80 -14.12 -5.60
N LYS A 219 23.53 -14.73 -4.44
CA LYS A 219 24.30 -14.57 -3.18
C LYS A 219 24.18 -13.21 -2.50
N ILE A 220 23.15 -12.42 -2.82
CA ILE A 220 22.80 -11.24 -2.02
C ILE A 220 22.19 -11.69 -0.69
N LYS A 221 22.69 -11.13 0.42
CA LYS A 221 22.22 -11.44 1.77
C LYS A 221 20.86 -10.78 2.03
N ASP A 222 20.01 -11.41 2.83
CA ASP A 222 18.69 -10.86 3.21
C ASP A 222 18.76 -9.46 3.82
N GLY A 223 19.79 -9.18 4.62
CA GLY A 223 20.01 -7.85 5.21
C GLY A 223 20.32 -6.74 4.20
N ASN A 224 20.65 -7.10 2.95
CA ASN A 224 20.91 -6.15 1.87
C ASN A 224 19.70 -6.01 0.93
N MET A 225 18.54 -6.59 1.26
CA MET A 225 17.34 -6.54 0.43
C MET A 225 16.20 -5.83 1.17
N ILE A 226 15.46 -4.99 0.45
CA ILE A 226 14.24 -4.34 0.95
C ILE A 226 13.13 -4.58 -0.05
N GLU A 227 12.05 -5.21 0.40
CA GLU A 227 10.88 -5.49 -0.45
C GLU A 227 9.88 -4.33 -0.40
N CYS A 228 9.64 -3.73 -1.56
CA CYS A 228 8.60 -2.75 -1.82
C CYS A 228 7.62 -3.37 -2.82
N ASN A 229 6.53 -3.95 -2.30
CA ASN A 229 5.54 -4.68 -3.09
C ASN A 229 4.10 -4.20 -2.90
N ASP A 230 3.93 -3.02 -2.29
CA ASP A 230 2.62 -2.38 -2.13
C ASP A 230 2.69 -0.93 -2.64
N TYR A 231 2.13 -0.70 -3.82
CA TYR A 231 2.14 0.62 -4.46
C TYR A 231 1.37 1.65 -3.64
N GLY A 232 0.20 1.26 -3.13
CA GLY A 232 -0.69 2.17 -2.39
C GLY A 232 -0.04 2.67 -1.10
N TYR A 233 0.54 1.74 -0.34
CA TYR A 233 1.26 2.05 0.88
C TYR A 233 2.50 2.90 0.60
N PHE A 234 3.32 2.53 -0.39
CA PHE A 234 4.52 3.29 -0.72
C PHE A 234 4.17 4.74 -1.10
N ARG A 235 3.20 4.92 -2.00
CA ARG A 235 2.75 6.25 -2.44
C ARG A 235 2.26 7.10 -1.27
N LYS A 236 1.35 6.56 -0.43
CA LYS A 236 0.67 7.30 0.64
C LYS A 236 1.56 7.53 1.86
N HIS A 237 2.24 6.49 2.33
CA HIS A 237 2.91 6.50 3.63
C HIS A 237 4.42 6.69 3.57
N ILE A 238 5.05 6.50 2.40
CA ILE A 238 6.48 6.72 2.23
C ILE A 238 6.66 8.02 1.46
N LEU A 239 6.30 8.06 0.18
CA LEU A 239 6.56 9.22 -0.68
C LEU A 239 5.84 10.50 -0.23
N GLN A 240 4.50 10.47 -0.12
CA GLN A 240 3.72 11.66 0.26
C GLN A 240 4.09 12.17 1.66
N SER A 241 4.46 11.28 2.59
CA SER A 241 4.84 11.70 3.93
C SER A 241 6.13 12.52 3.96
N GLU A 242 7.10 12.21 3.10
CA GLU A 242 8.35 12.98 3.00
C GLU A 242 8.15 14.31 2.25
N LEU A 243 7.23 14.35 1.28
CA LEU A 243 6.87 15.58 0.56
C LEU A 243 6.17 16.62 1.44
N ARG A 244 5.55 16.22 2.57
CA ARG A 244 4.86 17.13 3.49
C ARG A 244 5.78 17.78 4.53
N VAL A 245 7.03 17.34 4.66
CA VAL A 245 7.94 17.73 5.76
C VAL A 245 8.99 18.79 5.33
N ARG A 246 9.15 19.05 4.03
CA ARG A 246 9.94 20.18 3.51
C ARG A 246 9.01 21.23 2.91
#